data_AF-A0A9W5W6D4-F1
#
_entry.id   AF-A0A9W5W6D4-F1
#
_cell.length_a   1.000
_cell.length_b   1.000
_cell.length_c   1.000
_cell.angle_alpha   90.00
_cell.angle_beta   90.00
_cell.angle_gamma   90.00
#
_symmetry.space_group_name_H-M   'P 1'
#
loop_
_entity.id
_entity.type
_entity.pdbx_description
1 polymer ?
#
loop_
_entity_poly.entity_id
_entity_poly.type
_entity_poly.pdbx_seq_one_letter_code
_entity_poly.pdbx_strand_id
1 'polypeptide(L)'
;MVSLCLPIVKFILALKLEFSKPQLSHLFTLVHGIILCAGRKNMTQIRNAARGDRHLSNATNFLNHSPWCVNRMQRRRLQWIVDRIENKRLKEGDANKLVFLIVDDTCCKKDKSIRKSDLHSVTVEGQGVYRGYPYEGPVSEIENVKLLLSWKDDYTASSKPQVCLLCTDVSLDLVTIQRNYHIRWNIETGYRYFKELLGFDQYQLLSFTGIQRFWAIQFLTQNFHEYQRLEGMRGETDLTLGDVVRRIREEFFGQIIVYVYQKALEKKPLFDILRHLRLPA
;
A
#
# COMPACT_ATOMS: atom_id res chain seq x y z
N MET A 1 -7.50 -23.86 13.76
CA MET A 1 -7.41 -22.63 12.94
C MET A 1 -6.44 -21.60 13.54
N VAL A 2 -5.23 -22.00 13.93
CA VAL A 2 -4.24 -21.09 14.59
C VAL A 2 -3.15 -20.62 13.61
N SER A 3 -3.03 -21.28 12.45
CA SER A 3 -1.88 -21.12 11.54
C SER A 3 -1.89 -19.80 10.74
N LEU A 4 -3.02 -19.35 10.20
CA LEU A 4 -3.03 -18.17 9.33
C LEU A 4 -3.04 -16.82 10.05
N CYS A 5 -3.51 -16.80 11.30
CA CYS A 5 -3.41 -15.61 12.13
C CYS A 5 -1.96 -15.33 12.51
N LEU A 6 -1.04 -16.31 12.46
CA LEU A 6 0.28 -16.15 13.04
C LEU A 6 1.13 -15.06 12.34
N PRO A 7 1.21 -14.97 11.00
CA PRO A 7 1.93 -13.88 10.35
C PRO A 7 1.32 -12.50 10.62
N ILE A 8 -0.02 -12.38 10.56
CA ILE A 8 -0.75 -11.13 10.86
C ILE A 8 -0.53 -10.71 12.32
N VAL A 9 -0.60 -11.66 13.25
CA VAL A 9 -0.38 -11.45 14.69
C VAL A 9 1.06 -11.03 14.94
N LYS A 10 2.04 -11.74 14.39
CA LYS A 10 3.46 -11.37 14.51
C LYS A 10 3.71 -9.96 13.98
N PHE A 11 3.16 -9.63 12.81
CA PHE A 11 3.26 -8.32 12.21
C PHE A 11 2.66 -7.23 13.10
N ILE A 12 1.39 -7.35 13.50
CA ILE A 12 0.70 -6.34 14.31
C ILE A 12 1.36 -6.16 15.69
N LEU A 13 1.79 -7.25 16.33
CA LEU A 13 2.49 -7.18 17.62
C LEU A 13 3.86 -6.49 17.48
N ALA A 14 4.58 -6.72 16.38
CA ALA A 14 5.87 -6.06 16.13
C ALA A 14 5.74 -4.52 16.03
N LEU A 15 4.57 -4.01 15.66
CA LEU A 15 4.31 -2.57 15.58
C LEU A 15 4.16 -1.88 16.94
N LYS A 16 3.96 -2.63 18.03
CA LYS A 16 3.82 -2.09 19.40
C LYS A 16 2.79 -0.94 19.48
N LEU A 17 1.58 -1.21 18.98
CA LEU A 17 0.51 -0.21 18.85
C LEU A 17 -0.13 0.24 20.18
N GLU A 18 0.15 -0.48 21.29
CA GLU A 18 -0.44 -0.25 22.63
C GLU A 18 -1.96 -0.40 22.67
N PHE A 19 -2.50 -1.36 21.91
CA PHE A 19 -3.92 -1.69 21.93
C PHE A 19 -4.19 -2.63 23.11
N SER A 20 -5.30 -2.41 23.81
CA SER A 20 -5.82 -3.37 24.78
C SER A 20 -6.20 -4.69 24.09
N LYS A 21 -6.32 -5.78 24.86
CA LYS A 21 -6.74 -7.10 24.30
C LYS A 21 -8.05 -7.02 23.49
N PRO A 22 -9.12 -6.32 23.95
CA PRO A 22 -10.33 -6.18 23.15
C PRO A 22 -10.12 -5.39 21.86
N GLN A 23 -9.31 -4.32 21.89
CA GLN A 23 -8.99 -3.52 20.70
C GLN A 23 -8.17 -4.33 19.68
N LEU A 24 -7.19 -5.13 20.13
CA LEU A 24 -6.44 -6.04 19.27
C LEU A 24 -7.37 -7.06 18.61
N SER A 25 -8.32 -7.62 19.35
CA SER A 25 -9.32 -8.54 18.78
C SER A 25 -10.08 -7.89 17.62
N HIS A 26 -10.54 -6.64 17.78
CA HIS A 26 -11.23 -5.92 16.71
C HIS A 26 -10.32 -5.61 15.52
N LEU A 27 -9.08 -5.19 15.79
CA LEU A 27 -8.10 -4.93 14.75
C LEU A 27 -7.81 -6.19 13.93
N PHE A 28 -7.60 -7.33 14.59
CA PHE A 28 -7.40 -8.62 13.91
C PHE A 28 -8.61 -9.02 13.09
N THR A 29 -9.83 -8.89 13.63
CA THR A 29 -11.06 -9.18 12.86
C THR A 29 -11.15 -8.31 11.61
N LEU A 30 -10.83 -7.02 11.70
CA LEU A 30 -10.91 -6.13 10.53
C LEU A 30 -9.83 -6.45 9.49
N VAL A 31 -8.56 -6.54 9.90
CA VAL A 31 -7.45 -6.87 8.99
C VAL A 31 -7.70 -8.23 8.32
N HIS A 32 -8.01 -9.26 9.11
CA HIS A 32 -8.29 -10.60 8.61
C HIS A 32 -9.51 -10.61 7.67
N GLY A 33 -10.58 -9.89 8.04
CA GLY A 33 -11.79 -9.77 7.23
C GLY A 33 -11.54 -9.08 5.90
N ILE A 34 -10.77 -7.99 5.88
CA ILE A 34 -10.39 -7.28 4.64
C ILE A 34 -9.65 -8.23 3.69
N ILE A 35 -8.71 -9.02 4.23
CA ILE A 35 -7.90 -9.96 3.47
C ILE A 35 -8.77 -11.09 2.91
N LEU A 36 -9.62 -11.72 3.72
CA LEU A 36 -10.38 -12.91 3.32
C LEU A 36 -11.64 -12.60 2.51
N CYS A 37 -12.21 -11.40 2.64
CA CYS A 37 -13.46 -11.08 1.98
C CYS A 37 -13.32 -11.09 0.46
N ALA A 38 -14.06 -11.98 -0.22
CA ALA A 38 -14.17 -11.98 -1.68
C ALA A 38 -15.24 -10.97 -2.13
N GLY A 39 -15.01 -10.33 -3.29
CA GLY A 39 -15.94 -9.33 -3.84
C GLY A 39 -16.00 -8.05 -3.02
N ARG A 40 -17.23 -7.53 -2.83
CA ARG A 40 -17.53 -6.30 -2.09
C ARG A 40 -17.13 -6.43 -0.62
N LYS A 41 -16.56 -5.37 -0.04
CA LYS A 41 -15.99 -5.33 1.31
C LYS A 41 -16.58 -4.19 2.15
N ASN A 42 -17.89 -4.21 2.33
CA ASN A 42 -18.50 -3.38 3.37
C ASN A 42 -18.22 -3.96 4.78
N MET A 43 -18.52 -3.20 5.84
CA MET A 43 -18.25 -3.62 7.22
C MET A 43 -18.90 -4.95 7.60
N THR A 44 -20.09 -5.24 7.08
CA THR A 44 -20.79 -6.51 7.32
C THR A 44 -20.06 -7.67 6.65
N GLN A 45 -19.65 -7.51 5.39
CA GLN A 45 -18.93 -8.52 4.63
C GLN A 45 -17.54 -8.79 5.20
N ILE A 46 -16.81 -7.75 5.58
CA ILE A 46 -15.51 -7.85 6.28
C ILE A 46 -15.67 -8.66 7.57
N ARG A 47 -16.65 -8.31 8.42
CA ARG A 47 -16.91 -9.03 9.67
C ARG A 47 -17.27 -10.49 9.44
N ASN A 48 -18.14 -10.77 8.46
CA ASN A 48 -18.59 -12.11 8.15
C ASN A 48 -17.44 -12.98 7.61
N ALA A 49 -16.59 -12.42 6.74
CA ALA A 49 -15.41 -13.10 6.22
C ALA A 49 -14.42 -13.47 7.33
N ALA A 50 -14.25 -12.59 8.33
CA ALA A 50 -13.43 -12.87 9.50
C ALA A 50 -14.06 -13.86 10.50
N ARG A 51 -15.30 -14.29 10.26
CA ARG A 51 -16.11 -15.09 11.20
C ARG A 51 -16.15 -14.47 12.60
N GLY A 52 -16.29 -13.15 12.68
CA GLY A 52 -16.41 -12.42 13.94
C GLY A 52 -17.65 -12.86 14.74
N ASP A 53 -17.50 -13.08 16.05
CA ASP A 53 -18.59 -13.39 17.01
C ASP A 53 -19.39 -12.16 17.42
N ARG A 54 -18.72 -11.01 17.41
CA ARG A 54 -19.31 -9.75 17.87
C ARG A 54 -20.26 -9.16 16.83
N HIS A 55 -21.34 -8.57 17.32
CA HIS A 55 -22.30 -7.83 16.49
C HIS A 55 -21.61 -6.71 15.69
N LEU A 56 -22.17 -6.34 14.53
CA LEU A 56 -21.62 -5.32 13.62
C LEU A 56 -21.36 -3.99 14.32
N SER A 57 -22.27 -3.61 15.22
CA SER A 57 -22.16 -2.40 16.05
C SER A 57 -20.87 -2.35 16.86
N ASN A 58 -20.29 -3.48 17.26
CA ASN A 58 -19.01 -3.49 17.98
C ASN A 58 -17.84 -3.11 17.07
N ALA A 59 -17.85 -3.56 15.81
CA ALA A 59 -16.81 -3.22 14.85
C ALA A 59 -16.87 -1.72 14.49
N THR A 60 -18.08 -1.18 14.31
CA THR A 60 -18.25 0.26 14.06
C THR A 60 -17.96 1.08 15.32
N ASN A 61 -18.35 0.64 16.52
CA ASN A 61 -17.98 1.30 17.77
C ASN A 61 -16.47 1.30 18.02
N PHE A 62 -15.77 0.24 17.65
CA PHE A 62 -14.31 0.21 17.71
C PHE A 62 -13.68 1.31 16.84
N LEU A 63 -14.22 1.56 15.66
CA LEU A 63 -13.75 2.63 14.78
C LEU A 63 -14.19 4.00 15.28
N ASN A 64 -15.45 4.18 15.68
CA ASN A 64 -16.01 5.49 16.00
C ASN A 64 -15.60 5.98 17.40
N HIS A 65 -15.59 5.10 18.40
CA HIS A 65 -15.64 5.50 19.81
C HIS A 65 -14.49 4.93 20.66
N SER A 66 -13.85 3.83 20.24
CA SER A 66 -12.80 3.22 21.07
C SER A 66 -11.59 4.17 21.27
N PRO A 67 -10.98 4.20 22.46
CA PRO A 67 -9.86 5.09 22.75
C PRO A 67 -8.55 4.49 22.22
N TRP A 68 -8.22 4.77 20.96
CA TRP A 68 -6.90 4.49 20.39
C TRP A 68 -6.44 5.60 19.44
N CYS A 69 -5.13 5.80 19.37
CA CYS A 69 -4.51 6.91 18.65
C CYS A 69 -4.18 6.52 17.20
N VAL A 70 -4.87 7.12 16.24
CA VAL A 70 -4.62 6.90 14.81
C VAL A 70 -3.21 7.34 14.40
N ASN A 71 -2.73 8.48 14.93
CA ASN A 71 -1.38 8.99 14.64
C ASN A 71 -0.29 8.04 15.14
N ARG A 72 -0.51 7.37 16.27
CA ARG A 72 0.41 6.33 16.75
C ARG A 72 0.46 5.16 15.79
N MET A 73 -0.67 4.66 15.32
CA MET A 73 -0.71 3.58 14.32
C MET A 73 0.03 3.98 13.04
N GLN A 74 -0.25 5.17 12.51
CA GLN A 74 0.40 5.68 11.30
C GLN A 74 1.92 5.79 11.48
N ARG A 75 2.39 6.36 12.60
CA ARG A 75 3.81 6.48 12.90
C ARG A 75 4.49 5.11 13.03
N ARG A 76 3.91 4.19 13.81
CA ARG A 76 4.48 2.86 14.07
C ARG A 76 4.57 2.01 12.79
N ARG A 77 3.54 2.00 11.95
CA ARG A 77 3.57 1.24 10.69
C ARG A 77 4.60 1.79 9.71
N LEU A 78 4.74 3.12 9.62
CA LEU A 78 5.71 3.77 8.73
C LEU A 78 7.13 3.53 9.22
N GLN A 79 7.38 3.75 10.51
CA GLN A 79 8.69 3.50 11.12
C GLN A 79 9.12 2.05 10.87
N TRP A 80 8.23 1.09 11.11
CA TRP A 80 8.54 -0.32 10.94
C TRP A 80 8.94 -0.68 9.49
N ILE A 81 8.29 -0.08 8.48
CA ILE A 81 8.68 -0.26 7.08
C ILE A 81 10.03 0.40 6.79
N VAL A 82 10.21 1.64 7.24
CA VAL A 82 11.45 2.39 7.03
C VAL A 82 12.64 1.63 7.63
N ASP A 83 12.52 1.17 8.88
CA ASP A 83 13.56 0.37 9.55
C ASP A 83 13.92 -0.88 8.73
N ARG A 84 12.93 -1.55 8.13
CA ARG A 84 13.15 -2.73 7.30
C ARG A 84 13.90 -2.39 6.01
N ILE A 85 13.52 -1.30 5.34
CA ILE A 85 14.17 -0.83 4.12
C ILE A 85 15.62 -0.46 4.42
N GLU A 86 15.87 0.31 5.48
CA GLU A 86 17.23 0.70 5.90
C GLU A 86 18.07 -0.53 6.21
N ASN A 87 17.56 -1.46 7.02
CA ASN A 87 18.27 -2.70 7.36
C ASN A 87 18.59 -3.55 6.13
N LYS A 88 17.73 -3.56 5.10
CA LYS A 88 17.99 -4.29 3.86
C LYS A 88 19.08 -3.60 3.04
N ARG A 89 18.98 -2.29 2.84
CA ARG A 89 19.98 -1.49 2.10
C ARG A 89 21.36 -1.54 2.75
N LEU A 90 21.42 -1.45 4.09
CA LEU A 90 22.68 -1.58 4.82
C LEU A 90 23.37 -2.93 4.60
N LYS A 91 22.60 -4.03 4.50
CA LYS A 91 23.15 -5.36 4.17
C LYS A 91 23.65 -5.45 2.74
N GLU A 92 23.08 -4.66 1.84
CA GLU A 92 23.48 -4.54 0.44
C GLU A 92 24.61 -3.50 0.24
N GLY A 93 25.12 -2.90 1.32
CA GLY A 93 26.21 -1.92 1.30
C GLY A 93 25.79 -0.48 1.04
N ASP A 94 24.49 -0.19 1.00
CA ASP A 94 23.94 1.14 0.75
C ASP A 94 23.55 1.82 2.06
N ALA A 95 24.39 2.75 2.50
CA ALA A 95 24.20 3.54 3.72
C ALA A 95 23.56 4.92 3.45
N ASN A 96 23.10 5.19 2.22
CA ASN A 96 22.54 6.50 1.88
C ASN A 96 21.22 6.74 2.62
N LYS A 97 21.06 7.95 3.16
CA LYS A 97 19.85 8.38 3.86
C LYS A 97 18.62 8.20 2.97
N LEU A 98 17.54 7.67 3.53
CA LEU A 98 16.25 7.64 2.84
C LEU A 98 15.67 9.05 2.73
N VAL A 99 15.26 9.42 1.52
CA VAL A 99 14.61 10.69 1.22
C VAL A 99 13.18 10.41 0.74
N PHE A 100 12.23 11.19 1.25
CA PHE A 100 10.87 11.20 0.74
C PHE A 100 10.77 12.27 -0.34
N LEU A 101 10.47 11.86 -1.57
CA LEU A 101 10.24 12.75 -2.68
C LEU A 101 8.74 12.91 -2.91
N ILE A 102 8.25 14.14 -2.85
CA ILE A 102 6.92 14.50 -3.34
C ILE A 102 7.11 15.05 -4.74
N VAL A 103 6.43 14.44 -5.71
CA VAL A 103 6.42 14.95 -7.09
C VAL A 103 5.00 15.33 -7.46
N ASP A 104 4.83 16.57 -7.87
CA ASP A 104 3.58 17.12 -8.36
C ASP A 104 3.79 17.55 -9.82
N ASP A 105 2.85 17.19 -10.70
CA ASP A 105 2.87 17.60 -12.09
C ASP A 105 1.96 18.80 -12.31
N THR A 106 2.50 19.86 -12.92
CA THR A 106 1.72 21.03 -13.28
C THR A 106 1.72 21.26 -14.79
N CYS A 107 0.58 21.72 -15.30
CA CYS A 107 0.43 22.15 -16.68
C CYS A 107 0.98 23.57 -16.83
N CYS A 108 2.23 23.71 -17.29
CA CYS A 108 2.79 25.02 -17.59
C CYS A 108 2.29 25.56 -18.95
N LYS A 109 1.86 26.83 -18.98
CA LYS A 109 1.70 27.58 -20.23
C LYS A 109 3.09 27.96 -20.75
N LYS A 110 3.27 27.81 -22.06
CA LYS A 110 4.56 27.99 -22.76
C LYS A 110 4.95 29.47 -22.84
N ASP A 111 6.24 29.75 -22.70
CA ASP A 111 6.85 30.94 -23.31
C ASP A 111 7.36 30.58 -24.71
N LYS A 112 7.29 31.51 -25.67
CA LYS A 112 7.45 31.25 -27.12
C LYS A 112 8.89 30.97 -27.56
N SER A 113 9.85 30.78 -26.65
CA SER A 113 11.28 30.83 -26.93
C SER A 113 11.99 29.48 -27.09
N ILE A 114 11.42 28.36 -26.65
CA ILE A 114 12.12 27.05 -26.65
C ILE A 114 12.22 26.47 -28.07
N ARG A 115 13.44 26.17 -28.52
CA ARG A 115 13.74 25.53 -29.82
C ARG A 115 14.04 24.05 -29.65
N LYS A 116 13.93 23.29 -30.73
CA LYS A 116 14.25 21.84 -30.74
C LYS A 116 15.73 21.57 -30.40
N SER A 117 16.62 22.49 -30.73
CA SER A 117 18.05 22.44 -30.40
C SER A 117 18.33 22.48 -28.90
N ASP A 118 17.40 23.05 -28.12
CA ASP A 118 17.56 23.27 -26.68
C ASP A 118 17.11 22.02 -25.89
N LEU A 119 16.69 20.96 -26.59
CA LEU A 119 16.15 19.74 -26.00
C LEU A 119 17.21 18.64 -25.92
N HIS A 120 17.29 18.04 -24.75
CA HIS A 120 18.12 16.87 -24.48
C HIS A 120 17.28 15.60 -24.63
N SER A 121 17.90 14.54 -25.16
CA SER A 121 17.27 13.21 -25.20
C SER A 121 17.51 12.51 -23.87
N VAL A 122 16.45 12.09 -23.20
CA VAL A 122 16.47 11.39 -21.91
C VAL A 122 15.85 10.01 -22.10
N THR A 123 16.66 8.96 -22.04
CA THR A 123 16.16 7.58 -22.15
C THR A 123 15.91 7.02 -20.75
N VAL A 124 14.68 6.63 -20.46
CA VAL A 124 14.30 5.98 -19.21
C VAL A 124 13.97 4.52 -19.48
N GLU A 125 14.70 3.63 -18.82
CA GLU A 125 14.52 2.18 -18.92
C GLU A 125 13.06 1.78 -18.67
N GLY A 126 12.50 0.98 -19.58
CA GLY A 126 11.11 0.52 -19.53
C GLY A 126 10.04 1.58 -19.82
N GLN A 127 10.39 2.87 -19.99
CA GLN A 127 9.44 3.96 -20.24
C GLN A 127 9.62 4.63 -21.61
N GLY A 128 10.82 4.53 -22.21
CA GLY A 128 11.14 5.02 -23.54
C GLY A 128 12.00 6.29 -23.52
N VAL A 129 11.97 7.01 -24.65
CA VAL A 129 12.78 8.22 -24.86
C VAL A 129 11.91 9.46 -24.68
N TYR A 130 12.44 10.43 -23.95
CA TYR A 130 11.83 11.73 -23.70
C TYR A 130 12.71 12.84 -24.26
N ARG A 131 12.10 13.94 -24.70
CA ARG A 131 12.79 15.21 -24.97
C ARG A 131 12.62 16.10 -23.75
N GLY A 132 13.73 16.52 -23.17
CA GLY A 132 13.78 17.32 -21.95
C GLY A 132 14.38 18.70 -22.22
N TYR A 133 13.71 19.77 -21.80
CA TYR A 133 14.32 21.09 -21.67
C TYR A 133 14.71 21.31 -20.19
N PRO A 134 16.02 21.32 -19.87
CA PRO A 134 16.48 21.64 -18.53
C PRO A 134 16.61 23.16 -18.35
N TYR A 135 16.17 23.64 -17.21
CA TYR A 135 16.46 24.97 -16.70
C TYR A 135 17.02 24.81 -15.29
N GLU A 136 18.08 25.55 -14.97
CA GLU A 136 18.61 25.63 -13.61
C GLU A 136 18.70 27.10 -13.21
N GLY A 137 18.10 27.43 -12.07
CA GLY A 137 18.03 28.80 -11.60
C GLY A 137 16.82 29.06 -10.70
N PRO A 138 16.53 30.34 -10.42
CA PRO A 138 15.46 30.71 -9.52
C PRO A 138 14.07 30.50 -10.13
N VAL A 139 13.16 29.94 -9.34
CA VAL A 139 11.74 29.82 -9.68
C VAL A 139 10.91 30.30 -8.50
N SER A 140 10.19 31.40 -8.70
CA SER A 140 9.41 32.07 -7.65
C SER A 140 10.27 32.42 -6.42
N GLU A 141 9.97 31.85 -5.25
CA GLU A 141 10.70 32.09 -4.00
C GLU A 141 11.87 31.13 -3.79
N ILE A 142 12.09 30.17 -4.69
CA ILE A 142 13.18 29.20 -4.58
C ILE A 142 14.35 29.66 -5.43
N GLU A 143 15.48 29.98 -4.80
CA GLU A 143 16.65 30.58 -5.46
C GLU A 143 17.34 29.68 -6.48
N ASN A 144 17.35 28.36 -6.23
CA ASN A 144 17.99 27.42 -7.14
C ASN A 144 17.22 26.10 -7.22
N VAL A 145 16.68 25.81 -8.40
CA VAL A 145 16.01 24.55 -8.74
C VAL A 145 16.39 24.11 -10.14
N LYS A 146 16.31 22.80 -10.37
CA LYS A 146 16.39 22.22 -11.70
C LYS A 146 14.97 21.91 -12.19
N LEU A 147 14.53 22.62 -13.22
CA LEU A 147 13.26 22.42 -13.89
C LEU A 147 13.46 21.62 -15.17
N LEU A 148 12.58 20.65 -15.42
CA LEU A 148 12.61 19.80 -16.59
C LEU A 148 11.23 19.79 -17.26
N LEU A 149 11.12 20.42 -18.43
CA LEU A 149 9.96 20.25 -19.30
C LEU A 149 10.18 19.01 -20.16
N SER A 150 9.25 18.06 -20.11
CA SER A 150 9.44 16.75 -20.73
C SER A 150 8.32 16.41 -21.72
N TRP A 151 8.71 15.94 -22.90
CA TRP A 151 7.83 15.47 -23.98
C TRP A 151 8.16 14.02 -24.31
N LYS A 152 7.18 13.11 -24.32
CA LYS A 152 7.35 11.74 -24.83
C LYS A 152 7.15 11.65 -26.34
N ASP A 153 6.27 12.48 -26.88
CA ASP A 153 6.05 12.57 -28.32
C ASP A 153 7.04 13.54 -28.98
N ASP A 154 7.10 13.51 -30.31
CA ASP A 154 7.97 14.42 -31.06
C ASP A 154 7.67 15.89 -30.76
N TYR A 155 8.72 16.64 -30.43
CA TYR A 155 8.60 18.05 -30.15
C TYR A 155 8.20 18.85 -31.40
N THR A 156 7.12 19.61 -31.27
CA THR A 156 6.75 20.70 -32.18
C THR A 156 6.64 22.03 -31.42
N ALA A 157 6.81 23.14 -32.12
CA ALA A 157 6.68 24.47 -31.50
C ALA A 157 5.30 24.70 -30.85
N SER A 158 4.25 24.02 -31.32
CA SER A 158 2.90 24.05 -30.75
C SER A 158 2.63 22.97 -29.70
N SER A 159 3.44 21.90 -29.62
CA SER A 159 3.29 20.85 -28.61
C SER A 159 3.53 21.39 -27.20
N LYS A 160 2.65 20.99 -26.27
CA LYS A 160 2.80 21.24 -24.84
C LYS A 160 3.66 20.13 -24.22
N PRO A 161 4.53 20.46 -23.25
CA PRO A 161 5.19 19.43 -22.46
C PRO A 161 4.13 18.59 -21.77
N GLN A 162 4.37 17.28 -21.71
CA GLN A 162 3.48 16.36 -21.00
C GLN A 162 3.62 16.50 -19.50
N VAL A 163 4.82 16.84 -19.03
CA VAL A 163 5.08 17.13 -17.62
C VAL A 163 6.12 18.26 -17.47
N CYS A 164 5.91 19.09 -16.47
CA CYS A 164 6.91 20.00 -15.92
C CYS A 164 7.34 19.47 -14.55
N LEU A 165 8.61 19.11 -14.42
CA LEU A 165 9.19 18.58 -13.18
C LEU A 165 10.07 19.66 -12.54
N LEU A 166 9.88 19.89 -11.25
CA LEU A 166 10.74 20.74 -10.43
C LEU A 166 11.52 19.87 -9.44
N CYS A 167 12.84 19.98 -9.46
CA CYS A 167 13.73 19.25 -8.58
C CYS A 167 14.57 20.23 -7.75
N THR A 168 14.50 20.10 -6.43
CA THR A 168 15.28 20.90 -5.48
C THR A 168 16.71 20.37 -5.30
N ASP A 169 16.97 19.12 -5.68
CA ASP A 169 18.31 18.55 -5.71
C ASP A 169 18.94 18.76 -7.10
N VAL A 170 19.63 19.89 -7.25
CA VAL A 170 20.31 20.26 -8.49
C VAL A 170 21.48 19.33 -8.84
N SER A 171 21.92 18.45 -7.95
CA SER A 171 22.99 17.49 -8.27
C SER A 171 22.52 16.34 -9.16
N LEU A 172 21.21 16.09 -9.23
CA LEU A 172 20.65 14.98 -10.01
C LEU A 172 20.70 15.24 -11.52
N ASP A 173 21.01 14.20 -12.27
CA ASP A 173 20.94 14.22 -13.73
C ASP A 173 19.48 14.07 -14.24
N LEU A 174 19.25 14.43 -15.50
CA LEU A 174 17.91 14.44 -16.09
C LEU A 174 17.27 13.05 -16.18
N VAL A 175 18.06 12.00 -16.39
CA VAL A 175 17.57 10.61 -16.43
C VAL A 175 17.09 10.21 -15.04
N THR A 176 17.86 10.52 -14.00
CA THR A 176 17.49 10.23 -12.61
C THR A 176 16.24 10.99 -12.17
N ILE A 177 16.12 12.28 -12.50
CA ILE A 177 14.92 13.08 -12.21
C ILE A 177 13.68 12.46 -12.89
N GLN A 178 13.76 12.19 -14.19
CA GLN A 178 12.65 11.59 -14.94
C GLN A 178 12.31 10.19 -14.42
N ARG A 179 13.31 9.35 -14.11
CA ARG A 179 13.11 8.01 -13.52
C ARG A 179 12.38 8.11 -12.18
N ASN A 180 12.78 9.04 -11.31
CA ASN A 180 12.13 9.25 -10.02
C ASN A 180 10.67 9.69 -10.19
N TYR A 181 10.37 10.52 -11.20
CA TYR A 181 8.99 10.87 -11.53
C TYR A 181 8.14 9.64 -11.91
N HIS A 182 8.70 8.69 -12.66
CA HIS A 182 7.96 7.48 -13.05
C HIS A 182 7.60 6.57 -11.86
N ILE A 183 8.35 6.63 -10.75
CA ILE A 183 7.99 5.92 -9.51
C ILE A 183 6.62 6.39 -8.98
N ARG A 184 6.20 7.63 -9.28
CA ARG A 184 4.88 8.19 -8.92
C ARG A 184 3.72 7.29 -9.37
N TRP A 185 3.85 6.59 -10.51
CA TRP A 185 2.79 5.70 -11.04
C TRP A 185 2.43 4.55 -10.07
N ASN A 186 3.35 4.20 -9.17
CA ASN A 186 3.08 3.23 -8.10
C ASN A 186 1.96 3.71 -7.15
N ILE A 187 1.76 5.03 -7.00
CA ILE A 187 0.66 5.60 -6.22
C ILE A 187 -0.69 5.30 -6.89
N GLU A 188 -0.79 5.48 -8.20
CA GLU A 188 -2.03 5.19 -8.96
C GLU A 188 -2.37 3.70 -8.92
N THR A 189 -1.36 2.87 -9.15
CA THR A 189 -1.50 1.42 -9.02
C THR A 189 -1.86 1.03 -7.57
N GLY A 190 -1.29 1.72 -6.59
CA GLY A 190 -1.63 1.61 -5.17
C GLY A 190 -3.10 1.93 -4.89
N TYR A 191 -3.64 3.02 -5.43
CA TYR A 191 -5.07 3.36 -5.31
C TYR A 191 -5.97 2.29 -5.91
N ARG A 192 -5.59 1.73 -7.06
CA ARG A 192 -6.31 0.59 -7.64
C ARG A 192 -6.31 -0.60 -6.69
N TYR A 193 -5.18 -0.96 -6.09
CA TYR A 193 -5.15 -2.03 -5.08
C TYR A 193 -6.01 -1.72 -3.86
N PHE A 194 -5.97 -0.49 -3.34
CA PHE A 194 -6.84 -0.09 -2.23
C PHE A 194 -8.32 -0.29 -2.55
N LYS A 195 -8.78 0.16 -3.71
CA LYS A 195 -10.20 0.05 -4.10
C LYS A 195 -10.58 -1.40 -4.41
N GLU A 196 -9.87 -2.04 -5.33
CA GLU A 196 -10.24 -3.37 -5.84
C GLU A 196 -9.95 -4.48 -4.83
N LEU A 197 -8.76 -4.46 -4.24
CA LEU A 197 -8.29 -5.55 -3.38
C LEU A 197 -8.75 -5.37 -1.94
N LEU A 198 -8.80 -4.15 -1.42
CA LEU A 198 -9.08 -3.90 0.01
C LEU A 198 -10.43 -3.19 0.30
N GLY A 199 -11.15 -2.76 -0.74
CA GLY A 199 -12.50 -2.18 -0.63
C GLY A 199 -12.50 -0.78 -0.01
N PHE A 200 -11.49 0.02 -0.34
CA PHE A 200 -11.24 1.32 0.28
C PHE A 200 -12.40 2.32 0.15
N ASP A 201 -13.33 2.16 -0.78
CA ASP A 201 -14.50 3.01 -1.00
C ASP A 201 -15.85 2.34 -0.64
N GLN A 202 -15.83 1.16 0.00
CA GLN A 202 -17.02 0.33 0.21
C GLN A 202 -17.48 0.23 1.67
N TYR A 203 -16.79 0.92 2.59
CA TYR A 203 -16.88 0.71 4.04
C TYR A 203 -18.14 1.28 4.71
N GLN A 204 -18.88 2.20 4.06
CA GLN A 204 -20.18 2.71 4.53
C GLN A 204 -20.17 3.28 5.97
N LEU A 205 -19.08 3.95 6.37
CA LEU A 205 -18.97 4.66 7.64
C LEU A 205 -19.31 6.13 7.44
N LEU A 206 -20.01 6.72 8.41
CA LEU A 206 -20.48 8.11 8.33
C LEU A 206 -19.64 9.07 9.18
N SER A 207 -18.99 8.60 10.24
CA SER A 207 -18.21 9.47 11.12
C SER A 207 -16.81 9.71 10.53
N PHE A 208 -16.35 10.95 10.55
CA PHE A 208 -15.01 11.31 10.11
C PHE A 208 -13.92 10.50 10.84
N THR A 209 -14.03 10.37 12.16
CA THR A 209 -13.13 9.55 12.99
C THR A 209 -13.11 8.09 12.55
N GLY A 210 -14.29 7.51 12.32
CA GLY A 210 -14.43 6.13 11.86
C GLY A 210 -13.80 5.92 10.49
N ILE A 211 -14.01 6.86 9.56
CA ILE A 211 -13.42 6.85 8.21
C ILE A 211 -11.89 6.91 8.29
N GLN A 212 -11.33 7.90 9.01
CA GLN A 212 -9.88 8.04 9.17
C GLN A 212 -9.23 6.79 9.77
N ARG A 213 -9.88 6.21 10.77
CA ARG A 213 -9.41 4.99 11.44
C ARG A 213 -9.52 3.76 10.56
N PHE A 214 -10.58 3.64 9.76
CA PHE A 214 -10.71 2.59 8.77
C PHE A 214 -9.59 2.70 7.72
N TRP A 215 -9.31 3.90 7.22
CA TRP A 215 -8.19 4.13 6.30
C TRP A 215 -6.84 3.75 6.92
N ALA A 216 -6.59 4.08 8.19
CA ALA A 216 -5.37 3.66 8.86
C ALA A 216 -5.22 2.12 8.90
N ILE A 217 -6.32 1.39 9.11
CA ILE A 217 -6.33 -0.09 9.08
C ILE A 217 -6.14 -0.62 7.65
N GLN A 218 -6.67 0.06 6.65
CA GLN A 218 -6.43 -0.25 5.23
C GLN A 218 -4.94 -0.12 4.89
N PHE A 219 -4.31 0.99 5.26
CA PHE A 219 -2.86 1.18 5.09
C PHE A 219 -2.03 0.16 5.87
N LEU A 220 -2.46 -0.19 7.08
CA LEU A 220 -1.84 -1.26 7.87
C LEU A 220 -1.92 -2.62 7.15
N THR A 221 -3.08 -2.94 6.56
CA THR A 221 -3.30 -4.19 5.81
C THR A 221 -2.43 -4.22 4.55
N GLN A 222 -2.33 -3.10 3.83
CA GLN A 222 -1.43 -2.96 2.70
C GLN A 222 0.04 -3.15 3.11
N ASN A 223 0.46 -2.58 4.24
CA ASN A 223 1.81 -2.75 4.77
C ASN A 223 2.11 -4.22 5.11
N PHE A 224 1.13 -4.96 5.62
CA PHE A 224 1.25 -6.40 5.81
C PHE A 224 1.42 -7.14 4.47
N HIS A 225 0.63 -6.82 3.45
CA HIS A 225 0.76 -7.45 2.13
C HIS A 225 2.13 -7.18 1.51
N GLU A 226 2.61 -5.95 1.57
CA GLU A 226 3.94 -5.58 1.09
C GLU A 226 5.04 -6.34 1.83
N TYR A 227 4.91 -6.49 3.15
CA TYR A 227 5.84 -7.30 3.92
C TYR A 227 5.85 -8.77 3.47
N GLN A 228 4.67 -9.37 3.32
CA GLN A 228 4.55 -10.75 2.83
C GLN A 228 5.09 -10.90 1.40
N ARG A 229 4.92 -9.87 0.56
CA ARG A 229 5.47 -9.82 -0.80
C ARG A 229 6.99 -9.90 -0.76
N LEU A 230 7.62 -9.05 0.05
CA LEU A 230 9.08 -9.00 0.19
C LEU A 230 9.67 -10.29 0.78
N GLU A 231 9.02 -10.87 1.78
CA GLU A 231 9.46 -12.16 2.35
C GLU A 231 9.26 -13.33 1.36
N GLY A 232 8.23 -13.24 0.51
CA GLY A 232 7.88 -14.24 -0.49
C GLY A 232 8.75 -14.21 -1.76
N MET A 233 9.46 -13.11 -2.03
CA MET A 233 10.34 -12.94 -3.21
C MET A 233 11.67 -13.73 -3.14
N ARG A 234 11.76 -14.81 -2.35
CA ARG A 234 12.95 -15.69 -2.34
C ARG A 234 13.00 -16.58 -3.60
N GLY A 235 13.04 -15.96 -4.79
CA GLY A 235 13.24 -16.65 -6.09
C GLY A 235 12.26 -16.25 -7.20
N GLU A 236 11.16 -15.54 -6.92
CA GLU A 236 10.18 -15.07 -7.92
C GLU A 236 10.32 -13.56 -8.13
N THR A 237 10.50 -13.12 -9.39
CA THR A 237 10.79 -11.72 -9.73
C THR A 237 9.55 -10.82 -9.88
N ASP A 238 8.34 -11.38 -10.00
CA ASP A 238 7.13 -10.61 -10.37
C ASP A 238 5.88 -10.88 -9.51
N LEU A 239 6.05 -11.04 -8.19
CA LEU A 239 4.91 -11.26 -7.30
C LEU A 239 4.07 -9.99 -7.15
N THR A 240 2.81 -10.01 -7.60
CA THR A 240 1.89 -8.88 -7.38
C THR A 240 1.24 -8.94 -5.99
N LEU A 241 0.67 -7.82 -5.53
CA LEU A 241 -0.11 -7.84 -4.28
C LEU A 241 -1.37 -8.71 -4.38
N GLY A 242 -1.93 -8.85 -5.58
CA GLY A 242 -3.04 -9.77 -5.83
C GLY A 242 -2.62 -11.22 -5.58
N ASP A 243 -1.42 -11.60 -6.03
CA ASP A 243 -0.87 -12.94 -5.80
C ASP A 243 -0.60 -13.21 -4.33
N VAL A 244 -0.09 -12.22 -3.59
CA VAL A 244 0.09 -12.31 -2.13
C VAL A 244 -1.25 -12.58 -1.45
N VAL A 245 -2.29 -11.81 -1.78
CA VAL A 245 -3.62 -12.01 -1.18
C VAL A 245 -4.21 -13.36 -1.55
N ARG A 246 -4.07 -13.79 -2.81
CA ARG A 246 -4.51 -15.11 -3.27
C ARG A 246 -3.81 -16.23 -2.50
N ARG A 247 -2.48 -16.16 -2.38
CA ARG A 247 -1.67 -17.12 -1.60
C ARG A 247 -2.14 -17.21 -0.16
N ILE A 248 -2.33 -16.07 0.51
CA ILE A 248 -2.83 -16.03 1.90
C ILE A 248 -4.22 -16.68 2.00
N ARG A 249 -5.12 -16.43 1.05
CA ARG A 249 -6.46 -17.04 1.02
C ARG A 249 -6.42 -18.54 0.78
N GLU A 250 -5.57 -19.01 -0.13
CA GLU A 250 -5.38 -20.43 -0.42
C GLU A 250 -4.81 -21.17 0.80
N GLU A 251 -3.79 -20.59 1.44
CA GLU A 251 -3.24 -21.11 2.70
C GLU A 251 -4.33 -21.17 3.80
N PHE A 252 -5.20 -20.16 3.89
CA PHE A 252 -6.30 -20.14 4.86
C PHE A 252 -7.26 -21.29 4.63
N PHE A 253 -7.65 -21.48 3.37
CA PHE A 253 -8.54 -22.54 2.97
C PHE A 253 -7.93 -23.92 3.26
N GLY A 254 -6.65 -24.12 2.91
CA GLY A 254 -5.91 -25.34 3.24
C GLY A 254 -5.87 -25.63 4.74
N GLN A 255 -5.70 -24.61 5.59
CA GLN A 255 -5.73 -24.77 7.05
C GLN A 255 -7.11 -25.15 7.61
N ILE A 256 -8.19 -24.72 6.96
CA ILE A 256 -9.54 -25.19 7.30
C ILE A 256 -9.67 -26.68 6.97
N ILE A 257 -9.19 -27.11 5.80
CA ILE A 257 -9.20 -28.53 5.40
C ILE A 257 -8.42 -29.37 6.40
N VAL A 258 -7.19 -28.98 6.73
CA VAL A 258 -6.35 -29.68 7.73
C VAL A 258 -7.07 -29.77 9.08
N TYR A 259 -7.70 -28.69 9.53
CA TYR A 259 -8.46 -28.69 10.77
C TYR A 259 -9.64 -29.68 10.74
N VAL A 260 -10.42 -29.67 9.66
CA VAL A 260 -11.56 -30.59 9.47
C VAL A 260 -11.08 -32.03 9.48
N TYR A 261 -10.01 -32.33 8.74
CA TYR A 261 -9.40 -33.66 8.70
C TYR A 261 -8.94 -34.13 10.08
N GLN A 262 -8.24 -33.28 10.84
CA GLN A 262 -7.82 -33.60 12.21
C GLN A 262 -9.02 -33.89 13.13
N LYS A 263 -10.08 -33.08 13.06
CA LYS A 263 -11.28 -33.32 13.87
C LYS A 263 -12.07 -34.56 13.45
N ALA A 264 -12.05 -34.91 12.18
CA ALA A 264 -12.60 -36.17 11.70
C ALA A 264 -11.80 -37.38 12.23
N LEU A 265 -10.46 -37.32 12.24
CA LEU A 265 -9.62 -38.36 12.85
C LEU A 265 -9.86 -38.51 14.36
N GLU A 266 -10.14 -37.42 15.07
CA GLU A 266 -10.59 -37.41 16.47
C GLU A 266 -12.03 -37.93 16.65
N LYS A 267 -12.69 -38.40 15.58
CA LYS A 267 -14.09 -38.85 15.56
C LYS A 267 -15.09 -37.81 16.07
N LYS A 268 -14.79 -36.51 15.89
CA LYS A 268 -15.75 -35.45 16.24
C LYS A 268 -16.93 -35.47 15.26
N PRO A 269 -18.18 -35.32 15.75
CA PRO A 269 -19.34 -35.20 14.88
C PRO A 269 -19.19 -34.01 13.91
N LEU A 270 -19.55 -34.22 12.64
CA LEU A 270 -19.50 -33.16 11.61
C LEU A 270 -20.26 -31.90 12.06
N PHE A 271 -21.41 -32.08 12.72
CA PHE A 271 -22.23 -30.98 13.23
C PHE A 271 -21.47 -30.07 14.21
N ASP A 272 -20.63 -30.63 15.09
CA ASP A 272 -19.81 -29.84 16.01
C ASP A 272 -18.68 -29.11 15.28
N ILE A 273 -18.13 -29.73 14.23
CA ILE A 273 -17.12 -29.11 13.36
C ILE A 273 -17.73 -27.92 12.61
N LEU A 274 -18.90 -28.10 11.98
CA LEU A 274 -19.62 -27.04 11.26
C LEU A 274 -20.03 -25.91 12.21
N ARG A 275 -20.53 -26.24 13.41
CA ARG A 275 -20.84 -25.24 14.45
C ARG A 275 -19.61 -24.44 14.87
N HIS A 276 -18.47 -25.11 15.10
CA HIS A 276 -17.22 -24.42 15.43
C HIS A 276 -16.73 -23.51 14.30
N LEU A 277 -16.89 -23.96 13.05
CA LEU A 277 -16.54 -23.20 11.85
C LEU A 277 -17.59 -22.14 11.50
N ARG A 278 -18.77 -22.14 12.13
CA ARG A 278 -19.91 -21.27 11.85
C ARG A 278 -20.41 -21.39 10.42
N LEU A 279 -20.48 -22.63 9.96
CA LEU A 279 -21.07 -22.99 8.69
C LEU A 279 -22.48 -23.54 8.95
N PRO A 280 -23.43 -23.32 8.02
CA PRO A 280 -24.73 -23.99 8.09
C PRO A 280 -24.51 -25.51 8.06
N ALA A 281 -25.36 -26.22 8.80
CA ALA A 281 -25.41 -27.68 8.84
C ALA A 281 -26.26 -28.23 7.69
#